data_AF-A0A0L6WGJ7-F1
#
_entry.id   AF-A0A0L6WGJ7-F1
#
_cell.length_a   1.000
_cell.length_b   1.000
_cell.length_c   1.000
_cell.angle_alpha   90.00
_cell.angle_beta   90.00
_cell.angle_gamma   90.00
#
_symmetry.space_group_name_H-M   'P 1'
#
loop_
_entity.id
_entity.type
_entity.pdbx_description
1 polymer ?
#
loop_
_entity_poly.entity_id
_entity_poly.type
_entity_poly.pdbx_seq_one_letter_code
_entity_poly.pdbx_strand_id
1 'polypeptide(L)'
;MYDVLDVLRDNEARGRVSAVHCRGGIGRTGMVIGCWLVDSGHAENGEEALKIIAREWRTVEKCKRYPHSPETGPQFEYVLNYHPKNANNTW
;
A
#
# COMPACT_ATOMS: atom_id res chain seq x y z
N MET A 1 -0.24 -16.17 -13.23
CA MET A 1 -1.12 -15.29 -12.43
C MET A 1 -0.23 -14.14 -11.98
N TYR A 2 -0.47 -12.91 -12.45
CA TYR A 2 0.37 -11.76 -12.05
C TYR A 2 -0.04 -11.28 -10.67
N ASP A 3 0.93 -11.12 -9.77
CA ASP A 3 0.74 -10.48 -8.47
C ASP A 3 0.44 -8.99 -8.70
N VAL A 4 -0.44 -8.39 -7.91
CA VAL A 4 -0.80 -6.96 -8.05
C VAL A 4 0.43 -6.06 -7.94
N LEU A 5 1.38 -6.42 -7.10
CA LEU A 5 2.61 -5.65 -6.90
C LEU A 5 3.56 -5.76 -8.10
N ASP A 6 3.58 -6.89 -8.81
CA ASP A 6 4.38 -7.03 -10.03
C ASP A 6 3.86 -6.12 -11.15
N VAL A 7 2.52 -5.95 -11.24
CA VAL A 7 1.90 -5.01 -12.19
C VAL A 7 2.24 -3.56 -11.84
N LEU A 8 2.21 -3.19 -10.56
CA LEU A 8 2.59 -1.86 -10.11
C LEU A 8 4.07 -1.58 -10.42
N ARG A 9 4.96 -2.56 -10.18
CA ARG A 9 6.39 -2.46 -10.49
C ARG A 9 6.66 -2.26 -11.98
N ASP A 10 5.99 -3.02 -12.86
CA ASP A 10 6.12 -2.84 -14.32
C ASP A 10 5.65 -1.45 -14.76
N ASN A 11 4.54 -0.96 -14.21
CA ASN A 11 4.03 0.37 -14.55
C ASN A 11 4.95 1.49 -14.07
N GLU A 12 5.46 1.42 -12.85
CA GLU A 12 6.43 2.39 -12.32
C GLU A 12 7.70 2.41 -13.17
N ALA A 13 8.27 1.24 -13.50
CA ALA A 13 9.45 1.13 -14.36
C ALA A 13 9.24 1.72 -15.77
N ARG A 14 7.98 1.82 -16.22
CA ARG A 14 7.59 2.42 -17.50
C ARG A 14 7.16 3.88 -17.38
N GLY A 15 7.27 4.49 -16.20
CA GLY A 15 6.85 5.88 -15.94
C GLY A 15 5.35 6.09 -16.06
N ARG A 16 4.53 5.05 -15.80
CA ARG A 16 3.07 5.11 -15.92
C ARG A 16 2.40 5.32 -14.57
N VAL A 17 1.29 6.06 -14.59
CA VAL A 17 0.42 6.23 -13.42
C VAL A 17 -0.48 5.00 -13.27
N SER A 18 -0.52 4.43 -12.06
CA SER A 18 -1.42 3.32 -11.71
C SER A 18 -2.53 3.80 -10.78
N ALA A 19 -3.77 3.38 -11.05
CA ALA A 19 -4.91 3.59 -10.17
C ALA A 19 -5.35 2.26 -9.55
N VAL A 20 -5.20 2.14 -8.22
CA VAL A 20 -5.62 0.95 -7.46
C VAL A 20 -6.96 1.25 -6.78
N HIS A 21 -7.95 0.39 -6.98
CA HIS A 21 -9.24 0.54 -6.33
C HIS A 21 -9.81 -0.79 -5.84
N CYS A 22 -10.69 -0.71 -4.85
CA CYS A 22 -11.61 -1.78 -4.50
C CYS A 22 -13.04 -1.25 -4.67
N ARG A 23 -14.02 -1.77 -3.92
CA ARG A 23 -15.38 -1.22 -3.94
C ARG A 23 -15.46 0.18 -3.32
N GLY A 24 -14.88 0.35 -2.13
CA GLY A 24 -14.90 1.63 -1.41
C GLY A 24 -13.67 2.51 -1.66
N GLY A 25 -12.57 1.93 -2.13
CA GLY A 25 -11.27 2.60 -2.14
C GLY A 25 -10.74 2.90 -0.74
N ILE A 26 -11.06 2.04 0.25
CA ILE A 26 -10.70 2.22 1.66
C ILE A 26 -9.82 1.03 2.07
N GLY A 27 -10.37 -0.03 2.67
CA GLY A 27 -9.61 -1.13 3.28
C GLY A 27 -8.60 -1.85 2.37
N ARG A 28 -9.08 -2.62 1.39
CA ARG A 28 -8.19 -3.38 0.47
C ARG A 28 -7.28 -2.48 -0.37
N THR A 29 -7.74 -1.28 -0.70
CA THR A 29 -6.92 -0.30 -1.43
C THR A 29 -5.79 0.17 -0.53
N GLY A 30 -6.07 0.63 0.69
CA GLY A 30 -5.05 1.01 1.66
C GLY A 30 -4.08 -0.11 1.96
N MET A 31 -4.55 -1.36 2.04
CA MET A 31 -3.68 -2.53 2.24
C MET A 31 -2.69 -2.69 1.08
N VAL A 32 -3.16 -2.72 -0.16
CA VAL A 32 -2.28 -2.87 -1.34
C VAL A 32 -1.32 -1.69 -1.48
N ILE A 33 -1.80 -0.46 -1.26
CA ILE A 33 -0.94 0.74 -1.28
C ILE A 33 0.10 0.70 -0.17
N GLY A 34 -0.25 0.20 1.02
CA GLY A 34 0.70 0.01 2.13
C GLY A 34 1.83 -0.93 1.76
N CYS A 35 1.49 -2.11 1.21
CA CYS A 35 2.50 -3.03 0.71
C CYS A 35 3.33 -2.43 -0.43
N TRP A 36 2.71 -1.68 -1.34
CA TRP A 36 3.41 -1.02 -2.45
C TRP A 36 4.40 0.04 -1.97
N LEU A 37 4.06 0.84 -0.96
CA LEU A 37 4.97 1.85 -0.39
C LEU A 37 6.26 1.22 0.13
N VAL A 38 6.15 0.04 0.77
CA VAL A 38 7.32 -0.73 1.21
C VAL A 38 8.03 -1.38 0.02
N ASP A 39 7.30 -2.00 -0.91
CA ASP A 39 7.88 -2.72 -2.06
C ASP A 39 8.67 -1.80 -3.01
N SER A 40 8.19 -0.57 -3.20
CA SER A 40 8.83 0.46 -4.04
C SER A 40 9.92 1.26 -3.31
N GLY A 41 10.12 1.05 -2.01
CA GLY A 41 11.11 1.77 -1.21
C GLY A 41 10.73 3.21 -0.84
N HIS A 42 9.46 3.60 -1.00
CA HIS A 42 8.94 4.90 -0.51
C HIS A 42 8.70 4.92 1.00
N ALA A 43 8.65 3.74 1.63
CA ALA A 43 8.64 3.55 3.07
C ALA A 43 9.65 2.45 3.43
N GLU A 44 10.41 2.64 4.50
CA GLU A 44 11.41 1.67 4.98
C GLU A 44 10.75 0.38 5.49
N ASN A 45 9.54 0.48 6.04
CA ASN A 45 8.81 -0.65 6.62
C ASN A 45 7.29 -0.36 6.68
N GLY A 46 6.53 -1.37 7.12
CA GLY A 46 5.07 -1.30 7.22
C GLY A 46 4.56 -0.21 8.17
N GLU A 47 5.27 0.10 9.26
CA GLU A 47 4.87 1.16 10.19
C GLU A 47 4.94 2.54 9.51
N GLU A 48 6.02 2.82 8.79
CA GLU A 48 6.15 4.05 8.02
C GLU A 48 5.12 4.14 6.89
N ALA A 49 4.87 3.05 6.17
CA ALA A 49 3.85 3.01 5.13
C ALA A 49 2.45 3.38 5.68
N LEU A 50 2.09 2.86 6.86
CA LEU A 50 0.82 3.18 7.52
C LEU A 50 0.77 4.64 7.99
N LYS A 51 1.89 5.23 8.45
CA LYS A 51 1.95 6.66 8.78
C LYS A 51 1.74 7.54 7.55
N ILE A 52 2.34 7.18 6.42
CA ILE A 52 2.14 7.88 5.13
C ILE A 52 0.66 7.81 4.75
N ILE A 53 0.05 6.63 4.72
CA ILE A 53 -1.36 6.48 4.36
C ILE A 53 -2.24 7.28 5.32
N ALA A 54 -2.00 7.21 6.63
CA ALA A 54 -2.78 7.94 7.63
C ALA A 54 -2.69 9.46 7.44
N ARG A 55 -1.56 9.99 6.97
CA ARG A 55 -1.41 11.41 6.62
C ARG A 55 -2.22 11.76 5.39
N GLU A 56 -2.04 11.03 4.30
CA GLU A 56 -2.72 11.31 3.02
C GLU A 56 -4.24 11.11 3.13
N TRP A 57 -4.68 10.09 3.87
CA TRP A 57 -6.09 9.76 4.05
C TRP A 57 -6.90 10.89 4.70
N ARG A 58 -6.29 11.71 5.56
CA ARG A 58 -6.95 12.88 6.17
C ARG A 58 -7.46 13.89 5.15
N THR A 59 -6.88 13.91 3.95
CA THR A 59 -7.27 14.81 2.86
C THR A 59 -8.46 14.26 2.05
N VAL A 60 -8.81 12.98 2.22
CA VAL A 60 -9.88 12.32 1.48
C VAL A 60 -11.21 12.59 2.19
N GLU A 61 -12.22 13.04 1.44
CA GLU A 61 -13.55 13.36 1.98
C GLU A 61 -14.14 12.21 2.83
N LYS A 62 -13.96 10.97 2.34
CA LYS A 62 -14.42 9.74 2.99
C LYS A 62 -13.87 9.57 4.42
N CYS A 63 -12.74 10.19 4.75
CA CYS A 63 -12.13 10.14 6.09
C CYS A 63 -13.09 10.59 7.20
N LYS A 64 -14.07 11.44 6.89
CA LYS A 64 -15.11 11.87 7.85
C LYS A 64 -15.98 10.72 8.35
N ARG A 65 -16.23 9.72 7.50
CA ARG A 65 -17.06 8.54 7.81
C ARG A 65 -16.21 7.29 8.10
N TYR A 66 -15.07 7.19 7.44
CA TYR A 66 -14.13 6.08 7.53
C TYR A 66 -12.78 6.65 7.95
N PRO A 67 -12.49 6.81 9.25
CA PRO A 67 -11.32 7.57 9.73
C PRO A 67 -9.97 6.94 9.35
N HIS A 68 -9.98 5.70 8.86
CA HIS A 68 -8.79 4.92 8.62
C HIS A 68 -8.79 4.24 7.24
N SER A 69 -7.61 4.15 6.65
CA SER A 69 -7.27 3.29 5.52
C SER A 69 -5.90 2.68 5.82
N PRO A 70 -5.70 1.34 5.83
CA PRO A 70 -6.72 0.28 5.71
C PRO A 70 -7.85 0.37 6.75
N GLU A 71 -8.87 -0.48 6.68
CA GLU A 71 -10.11 -0.33 7.47
C GLU A 71 -10.17 -1.27 8.68
N THR A 72 -9.53 -2.43 8.61
CA THR A 72 -9.66 -3.48 9.65
C THR A 72 -8.30 -3.85 10.24
N GLY A 73 -8.26 -4.22 11.52
CA GLY A 73 -7.04 -4.69 12.21
C GLY A 73 -6.20 -5.70 11.38
N PRO A 74 -6.77 -6.78 10.83
CA PRO A 74 -6.02 -7.72 10.00
C PRO A 74 -5.38 -7.10 8.74
N GLN A 75 -5.96 -6.03 8.19
CA GLN A 75 -5.35 -5.32 7.06
C GLN A 75 -4.17 -4.46 7.49
N PHE A 76 -4.26 -3.82 8.67
CA PHE A 76 -3.13 -3.12 9.28
C PHE A 76 -2.00 -4.09 9.58
N GLU A 77 -2.30 -5.22 10.23
CA GLU A 77 -1.31 -6.26 10.55
C GLU A 77 -0.63 -6.81 9.28
N TYR A 78 -1.39 -6.98 8.20
CA TYR A 78 -0.81 -7.43 6.94
C TYR A 78 0.23 -6.44 6.40
N VAL A 79 -0.06 -5.13 6.43
CA VAL A 79 0.88 -4.10 5.99
C VAL A 79 2.07 -3.98 6.94
N LEU A 80 1.81 -4.01 8.25
CA LEU A 80 2.83 -3.90 9.29
C LEU A 80 3.90 -4.99 9.15
N ASN A 81 3.47 -6.21 8.83
CA ASN A 81 4.33 -7.39 8.68
C ASN A 81 4.71 -7.68 7.22
N TYR A 82 4.44 -6.77 6.28
CA TYR A 82 4.77 -6.97 4.87
C TYR A 82 6.29 -6.93 4.66
N HIS A 83 6.80 -7.94 3.94
CA HIS A 83 8.20 -8.02 3.52
C HIS A 83 8.26 -8.20 2.00
N PRO A 84 9.01 -7.35 1.26
CA PRO A 84 9.20 -7.51 -0.17
C PRO A 84 9.86 -8.85 -0.50
N LYS A 85 9.44 -9.48 -1.60
CA LYS A 85 9.97 -10.78 -2.04
C LYS A 85 11.49 -10.77 -2.34
N ASN A 86 12.09 -9.59 -2.48
CA ASN A 86 13.49 -9.41 -2.93
C ASN A 86 14.48 -8.99 -1.84
N ALA A 87 14.12 -9.03 -0.56
CA ALA A 87 15.01 -8.58 0.52
C ALA A 87 16.30 -9.44 0.72
N ASN A 88 16.44 -10.60 0.06
CA ASN A 88 17.51 -11.57 0.34
C ASN A 88 18.31 -12.07 -0.88
N ASN A 89 18.51 -11.27 -1.94
CA ASN A 89 19.43 -11.66 -3.03
C ASN A 89 20.57 -10.63 -3.20
N THR A 90 21.48 -10.60 -2.23
CA THR A 90 22.87 -10.19 -2.45
C THR A 90 23.69 -11.45 -2.74
N TRP A 91 24.22 -11.56 -3.95
CA TRP A 91 25.24 -12.56 -4.34
C TRP A 91 26.54 -12.34 -3.56
#